data_AF-A1CCC1-F1
#
_entry.id   AF-A1CCC1-F1
#
_cell.length_a   1.000
_cell.length_b   1.000
_cell.length_c   1.000
_cell.angle_alpha   90.00
_cell.angle_beta   90.00
_cell.angle_gamma   90.00
#
_symmetry.space_group_name_H-M   'P 1'
#
loop_
_entity.id
_entity.type
_entity.pdbx_description
1 polymer ?
#
loop_
_entity_poly.entity_id
_entity_poly.type
_entity_poly.pdbx_seq_one_letter_code
_entity_poly.pdbx_strand_id
1 'polypeptide(L)'
;MPDLFHGDSVPLNTPGGFKTMDWVQNHLPKQAEPITDVILNETRERLACERIAGVGYCFGARYVGRYLGNGKLDASGFTAHPGMLD
;
A
#
# COMPACT_ATOMS: atom_id res chain seq x y z
N MET A 1 -2.11 -12.03 -1.08
CA MET A 1 -1.97 -10.62 -0.69
C MET A 1 -3.32 -10.19 -0.13
N PRO A 2 -3.39 -9.59 1.07
CA PRO A 2 -4.64 -9.09 1.62
C PRO A 2 -5.24 -8.00 0.72
N ASP A 3 -6.55 -7.83 0.78
CA ASP A 3 -7.25 -6.79 0.05
C ASP A 3 -7.01 -5.42 0.72
N LEU A 4 -6.36 -4.51 -0.01
CA LEU A 4 -6.06 -3.15 0.44
C LEU A 4 -7.09 -2.13 -0.06
N PHE A 5 -8.12 -2.58 -0.78
CA PHE A 5 -9.01 -1.72 -1.57
C PHE A 5 -10.50 -2.00 -1.32
N HIS A 6 -10.84 -2.73 -0.26
CA HIS A 6 -12.24 -3.05 0.09
C HIS A 6 -13.06 -3.65 -1.07
N GLY A 7 -12.43 -4.52 -1.85
CA GLY A 7 -13.03 -5.18 -3.02
C GLY A 7 -12.97 -4.35 -4.30
N ASP A 8 -12.53 -3.09 -4.25
CA ASP A 8 -12.41 -2.19 -5.41
C ASP A 8 -10.98 -2.21 -5.98
N SER A 9 -10.41 -3.40 -6.16
CA SER A 9 -9.10 -3.52 -6.82
C SER A 9 -9.19 -3.16 -8.31
N VAL A 10 -8.18 -2.47 -8.84
CA VAL A 10 -8.11 -2.18 -10.29
C VAL A 10 -8.16 -3.49 -11.10
N PRO A 11 -9.09 -3.63 -12.05
CA PRO A 11 -9.19 -4.83 -12.88
C PRO A 11 -7.92 -5.05 -13.72
N LEU A 12 -7.45 -6.29 -13.81
CA LEU A 12 -6.26 -6.64 -14.61
C LEU A 12 -6.41 -6.23 -16.08
N ASN A 13 -7.58 -6.50 -16.64
CA ASN A 13 -7.97 -6.06 -17.98
C ASN A 13 -8.89 -4.86 -17.82
N THR A 14 -8.31 -3.68 -17.70
CA THR A 14 -9.09 -2.45 -17.53
C THR A 14 -9.98 -2.22 -18.75
N PRO A 15 -11.29 -2.01 -18.55
CA PRO A 15 -12.19 -1.71 -19.66
C PRO A 15 -11.79 -0.38 -20.31
N GLY A 16 -12.11 -0.23 -21.60
CA GLY A 16 -11.89 1.01 -22.32
C GLY A 16 -12.51 2.20 -21.58
N GLY A 17 -11.72 3.25 -21.35
CA GLY A 17 -12.15 4.44 -20.62
C GLY A 17 -11.95 4.40 -19.11
N PHE A 18 -11.35 3.34 -18.54
CA PHE A 18 -10.95 3.34 -17.13
C PHE A 18 -9.96 4.48 -16.84
N LYS A 19 -10.30 5.31 -15.85
CA LYS A 19 -9.47 6.44 -15.42
C LYS A 19 -8.82 6.10 -14.09
N THR A 20 -7.55 5.69 -14.14
CA THR A 20 -6.76 5.35 -12.96
C THR A 20 -6.75 6.45 -11.90
N MET A 21 -6.72 7.73 -12.32
CA MET A 21 -6.70 8.84 -11.38
C MET A 21 -8.00 8.99 -10.59
N ASP A 22 -9.16 8.69 -11.21
CA ASP A 22 -10.46 8.73 -10.52
C ASP A 22 -10.52 7.63 -9.47
N TRP A 23 -10.01 6.44 -9.79
CA TRP A 23 -9.87 5.33 -8.84
C TRP A 23 -8.94 5.69 -7.67
N VAL A 24 -7.81 6.34 -7.93
CA VAL A 24 -6.86 6.76 -6.88
C VAL A 24 -7.51 7.71 -5.86
N GLN A 25 -8.41 8.61 -6.27
CA GLN A 25 -9.07 9.54 -5.35
C GLN A 25 -9.84 8.82 -4.23
N ASN A 26 -10.37 7.63 -4.53
CA ASN A 26 -11.11 6.81 -3.57
C ASN A 26 -10.21 5.94 -2.68
N HIS A 27 -8.92 5.84 -3.01
CA HIS A 27 -7.94 4.97 -2.33
C HIS A 27 -6.75 5.76 -1.79
N LEU A 28 -6.97 7.01 -1.42
CA LEU A 28 -5.97 7.84 -0.78
C LEU A 28 -5.58 7.29 0.61
N PRO A 29 -4.55 7.87 1.27
CA PRO A 29 -4.04 7.33 2.53
C PRO A 29 -5.11 7.12 3.61
N LYS A 30 -6.14 7.99 3.68
CA LYS A 30 -7.24 7.84 4.64
C LYS A 30 -8.00 6.51 4.51
N GLN A 31 -7.99 5.90 3.33
CA GLN A 31 -8.66 4.64 3.04
C GLN A 31 -7.69 3.45 3.13
N ALA A 32 -6.51 3.56 2.53
CA ALA A 32 -5.57 2.44 2.43
C ALA A 32 -4.69 2.25 3.68
N GLU A 33 -4.37 3.33 4.42
CA GLU A 33 -3.49 3.22 5.61
C GLU A 33 -4.14 2.41 6.75
N PRO A 34 -5.42 2.59 7.10
CA PRO A 34 -6.04 1.81 8.18
C PRO A 34 -5.97 0.29 7.94
N ILE A 35 -6.17 -0.15 6.70
CA ILE A 35 -6.10 -1.57 6.34
C ILE A 35 -4.65 -2.06 6.42
N THR A 36 -3.72 -1.27 5.88
CA THR A 36 -2.30 -1.60 5.91
C THR A 36 -1.78 -1.67 7.35
N ASP A 37 -2.24 -0.78 8.23
CA ASP A 37 -1.92 -0.79 9.66
C ASP A 37 -2.42 -2.06 10.35
N VAL A 38 -3.65 -2.51 10.05
CA VAL A 38 -4.16 -3.80 10.56
C VAL A 38 -3.28 -4.95 10.10
N ILE A 39 -2.88 -4.98 8.83
CA ILE A 39 -1.99 -6.02 8.30
C ILE A 39 -0.63 -6.00 9.00
N LEU A 40 -0.05 -4.82 9.22
CA LEU A 40 1.22 -4.67 9.92
C LEU A 40 1.12 -5.14 11.37
N ASN A 41 0.02 -4.81 12.07
CA ASN A 41 -0.21 -5.28 13.44
C ASN A 41 -0.39 -6.80 13.50
N GLU A 42 -1.20 -7.39 12.63
CA GLU A 42 -1.37 -8.84 12.54
C GLU A 42 -0.04 -9.56 12.25
N THR A 43 0.79 -8.96 11.38
CA THR A 43 2.12 -9.50 11.03
C THR A 43 3.07 -9.46 12.22
N ARG A 44 3.03 -8.40 13.04
CA ARG A 44 3.86 -8.30 14.25
C ARG A 44 3.35 -9.19 15.37
N GLU A 45 2.07 -9.10 15.69
CA GLU A 45 1.50 -9.67 16.91
C GLU A 45 1.20 -11.16 16.77
N ARG A 46 0.62 -11.58 15.63
CA ARG A 46 0.18 -12.97 15.45
C ARG A 46 1.20 -13.81 14.71
N LEU A 47 1.87 -13.23 13.72
CA LEU A 47 2.91 -13.94 12.96
C LEU A 47 4.30 -13.80 13.60
N ALA A 48 4.44 -12.97 14.64
CA ALA A 48 5.68 -12.76 15.37
C ALA A 48 6.87 -12.34 14.47
N CYS A 49 6.60 -11.60 13.39
CA CYS A 49 7.65 -11.11 12.51
C CYS A 49 8.47 -10.01 13.21
N GLU A 50 9.76 -10.24 13.38
CA GLU A 50 10.68 -9.29 14.05
C GLU A 50 11.00 -8.05 13.20
N ARG A 51 10.99 -8.19 11.88
CA ARG A 51 11.31 -7.13 10.93
C ARG A 51 10.40 -7.18 9.72
N ILE A 52 9.95 -6.02 9.26
CA ILE A 52 9.03 -5.86 8.14
C ILE A 52 9.64 -4.93 7.10
N ALA A 53 9.74 -5.44 5.87
CA ALA A 53 10.15 -4.69 4.69
C ALA A 53 8.96 -4.40 3.77
N GLY A 54 9.02 -3.28 3.04
CA GLY A 54 7.98 -2.89 2.09
C GLY A 54 8.45 -2.92 0.64
N VAL A 55 7.60 -3.40 -0.27
CA VAL A 55 7.83 -3.33 -1.73
C VAL A 55 6.63 -2.62 -2.35
N GLY A 56 6.87 -1.56 -3.12
CA GLY A 56 5.81 -0.70 -3.66
C GLY A 56 6.02 -0.37 -5.14
N TYR A 57 4.98 -0.56 -5.93
CA TYR A 57 4.97 -0.23 -7.36
C TYR A 57 3.97 0.90 -7.62
N CYS A 58 4.37 1.94 -8.38
CA CYS A 58 3.47 3.04 -8.73
C CYS A 58 2.78 3.64 -7.49
N PHE A 59 1.45 3.49 -7.40
CA PHE A 59 0.64 3.88 -6.25
C PHE A 59 1.17 3.34 -4.91
N GLY A 60 1.68 2.10 -4.88
CA GLY A 60 2.19 1.49 -3.66
C GLY A 60 3.47 2.14 -3.11
N ALA A 61 4.21 2.86 -3.96
CA ALA A 61 5.50 3.45 -3.56
C ALA A 61 5.36 4.50 -2.45
N ARG A 62 4.27 5.29 -2.47
CA ARG A 62 4.01 6.31 -1.45
C ARG A 62 3.90 5.69 -0.06
N TYR A 63 3.25 4.52 0.05
CA TYR A 63 3.04 3.85 1.33
C TYR A 63 4.36 3.30 1.86
N VAL A 64 5.21 2.72 0.99
CA VAL A 64 6.56 2.31 1.40
C VAL A 64 7.35 3.50 1.96
N GLY A 65 7.35 4.64 1.27
CA GLY A 65 8.03 5.85 1.74
C GLY A 65 7.50 6.36 3.08
N ARG A 66 6.18 6.49 3.21
CA ARG A 66 5.52 6.95 4.43
C ARG A 66 5.76 6.01 5.61
N TYR A 67 5.65 4.70 5.39
CA TYR A 67 5.81 3.71 6.45
C TYR A 67 7.25 3.50 6.88
N LEU A 68 8.22 3.71 5.98
CA LEU A 68 9.62 3.85 6.39
C LEU A 68 9.81 5.12 7.22
N GLY A 69 9.28 6.26 6.77
CA GLY A 69 9.45 7.55 7.44
C GLY A 69 8.84 7.61 8.84
N ASN A 70 7.76 6.87 9.10
CA ASN A 70 7.11 6.80 10.42
C ASN A 70 7.52 5.57 11.25
N GLY A 71 8.49 4.77 10.77
CA GLY A 71 9.02 3.61 11.49
C GLY A 71 8.11 2.39 11.55
N LYS A 72 6.97 2.39 10.86
CA LYS A 72 6.09 1.21 10.75
C LYS A 72 6.65 0.14 9.82
N LEU A 73 7.60 0.48 8.95
CA LEU A 73 8.53 -0.46 8.32
C LEU A 73 9.90 -0.26 8.95
N ASP A 74 10.47 -1.31 9.50
CA ASP A 74 11.67 -1.28 10.34
C ASP A 74 12.85 -2.07 9.74
N ALA A 75 12.65 -2.75 8.62
CA ALA A 75 13.70 -3.51 7.93
C ALA A 75 14.32 -2.73 6.76
N SER A 76 13.52 -2.46 5.72
CA SER A 76 13.93 -1.81 4.48
C SER A 76 12.71 -1.51 3.60
N GLY A 77 12.92 -0.75 2.52
CA GLY A 77 11.90 -0.61 1.49
C GLY A 77 12.47 -0.49 0.09
N PHE A 78 11.69 -0.97 -0.87
CA PHE A 78 11.99 -0.90 -2.29
C PHE A 78 10.79 -0.29 -3.02
N THR A 79 11.07 0.57 -4.00
CA THR A 79 10.04 1.11 -4.88
C THR A 79 10.45 0.97 -6.34
N ALA A 80 9.47 0.70 -7.19
CA ALA A 80 9.64 0.65 -8.64
C ALA A 80 8.58 1.50 -9.33
N HIS A 81 9.04 2.35 -10.25
CA HIS A 81 8.21 3.34 -10.94
C HIS A 81 7.33 4.13 -9.94
N PRO A 82 7.94 4.85 -8.97
CA PRO A 82 7.19 5.47 -7.89
C PRO A 82 6.25 6.57 -8.40
N GLY A 83 5.03 6.61 -7.88
CA GLY A 83 4.04 7.64 -8.20
C GLY A 83 3.37 8.18 -6.95
N MET A 84 2.85 9.41 -7.04
CA MET A 84 2.04 10.03 -5.98
C MET A 84 2.78 10.11 -4.62
N LEU A 85 4.08 10.36 -4.66
CA LEU A 85 4.89 10.64 -3.48
C LEU A 85 4.50 12.01 -2.91
N ASP A 86 4.38 12.09 -1.58
CA ASP A 86 4.07 13.30 -0.81
C ASP A 86 5.03 13.49 0.36
#